data_AF-A0A9W3FPN1-F1
#
_entry.id   AF-A0A9W3FPN1-F1
#
_cell.length_a   1.000
_cell.length_b   1.000
_cell.length_c   1.000
_cell.angle_alpha   90.00
_cell.angle_beta   90.00
_cell.angle_gamma   90.00
#
_symmetry.space_group_name_H-M   'P 1'
#
loop_
_entity.id
_entity.type
_entity.pdbx_description
1 polymer ?
#
loop_
_entity_poly.entity_id
_entity_poly.type
_entity_poly.pdbx_seq_one_letter_code
_entity_poly.pdbx_strand_id
1 'polypeptide(L)'
;MFCVASPELEAKMNVTKGGLVLFSANSNSSCMELSKKIAERLGVEMGKVQVYQEPDRETRVQIQESVRGKDVFIIQTVSRDVNSTIMELLIMVYACKTSCAKSIIGVIPYFPYSKQCKMRKRGSIVSKLLASMMCKAGLTHLITMDLHQKEIQGFFNIPVDNLRASPFLLQYIQEEIPDYRNAVIVAKSPASAKRAQSFAERLRLGIAVIHGEAQDAESDLVDGRHSPPMVRSAAAIHPSLEIPMLIPKEKPPITVVGDVGGRIAIIVESHTVACTERSLFTWRDPLRPTLAECVGSSSPGSRAAVHVPGDHAWGLRSPAEGHLGRFQCSAVRSETLCTSACGLCGN
;
A
#
# COMPACT_ATOMS: atom_id res chain seq x y z
N MET A 1 49.67 14.06 12.82
CA MET A 1 49.95 12.61 12.72
C MET A 1 48.69 11.97 12.17
N PHE A 2 48.63 11.77 10.85
CA PHE A 2 47.46 11.21 10.19
C PHE A 2 47.44 9.70 10.44
N CYS A 3 46.43 9.20 11.16
CA CYS A 3 46.15 7.77 11.23
C CYS A 3 45.54 7.35 9.89
N VAL A 4 46.37 6.72 9.06
CA VAL A 4 45.94 5.96 7.89
C VAL A 4 45.09 4.80 8.39
N ALA A 5 43.82 4.76 7.97
CA ALA A 5 42.94 3.62 8.22
C ALA A 5 43.53 2.40 7.51
N SER A 6 43.76 1.33 8.26
CA SER A 6 44.30 0.05 7.77
C SER A 6 43.36 -0.59 6.73
N PRO A 7 43.89 -1.19 5.65
CA PRO A 7 43.11 -1.74 4.53
C PRO A 7 42.43 -3.09 4.82
N GLU A 8 42.27 -3.49 6.09
CA GLU A 8 41.83 -4.85 6.46
C GLU A 8 40.30 -5.02 6.58
N LEU A 9 39.52 -3.94 6.48
CA LEU A 9 38.05 -4.02 6.58
C LEU A 9 37.36 -4.30 5.22
N GLU A 10 38.05 -4.11 4.10
CA GLU A 10 37.47 -4.36 2.75
C GLU A 10 37.55 -5.85 2.32
N ALA A 11 38.33 -6.69 3.02
CA ALA A 11 38.66 -8.03 2.54
C ALA A 11 37.75 -9.17 3.07
N LYS A 12 36.67 -8.88 3.82
CA LYS A 12 35.79 -9.90 4.43
C LYS A 12 34.40 -10.05 3.81
N MET A 13 34.15 -9.50 2.62
CA MET A 13 32.80 -9.53 2.00
C MET A 13 32.58 -10.64 0.94
N ASN A 14 33.51 -11.58 0.74
CA ASN A 14 33.40 -12.54 -0.37
C ASN A 14 33.59 -14.02 0.01
N VAL A 15 32.76 -14.54 0.93
CA VAL A 15 32.58 -15.99 1.04
C VAL A 15 31.12 -16.36 1.34
N THR A 16 30.25 -16.23 0.35
CA THR A 16 29.10 -17.14 0.27
C THR A 16 29.54 -18.40 -0.48
N LYS A 17 29.82 -19.46 0.29
CA LYS A 17 30.11 -20.82 -0.19
C LYS A 17 28.96 -21.47 -1.01
N GLY A 18 27.85 -20.78 -1.22
CA GLY A 18 26.77 -21.20 -2.10
C GLY A 18 26.53 -20.09 -3.12
N GLY A 19 26.47 -20.43 -4.41
CA GLY A 19 26.36 -19.49 -5.52
C GLY A 19 25.05 -18.69 -5.53
N LEU A 20 24.84 -17.86 -4.51
CA LEU A 20 23.72 -16.95 -4.33
C LEU A 20 24.08 -15.59 -4.93
N VAL A 21 23.15 -14.98 -5.64
CA VAL A 21 23.29 -13.63 -6.20
C VAL A 21 22.04 -12.81 -5.88
N LEU A 22 22.23 -11.59 -5.39
CA LEU A 22 21.15 -10.64 -5.13
C LEU A 22 21.15 -9.56 -6.21
N PHE A 23 20.04 -9.34 -6.90
CA PHE A 23 19.85 -8.17 -7.77
C PHE A 23 18.74 -7.27 -7.25
N SER A 24 18.84 -5.99 -7.58
CA SER A 24 17.76 -5.02 -7.43
C SER A 24 17.25 -4.68 -8.83
N ALA A 25 15.95 -4.90 -9.07
CA ALA A 25 15.35 -4.59 -10.37
C ALA A 25 14.90 -3.14 -10.54
N ASN A 26 15.00 -2.32 -9.48
CA ASN A 26 14.60 -0.93 -9.51
C ASN A 26 15.61 -0.04 -10.25
N SER A 27 15.11 0.84 -11.12
CA SER A 27 15.90 1.89 -11.79
C SER A 27 16.17 3.12 -10.92
N ASN A 28 15.34 3.38 -9.90
CA ASN A 28 15.48 4.55 -9.02
C ASN A 28 16.26 4.23 -7.74
N SER A 29 17.23 5.09 -7.39
CA SER A 29 18.06 4.90 -6.19
C SER A 29 17.27 4.85 -4.87
N SER A 30 16.15 5.57 -4.76
CA SER A 30 15.31 5.54 -3.55
C SER A 30 14.63 4.19 -3.32
N CYS A 31 14.38 3.45 -4.40
CA CYS A 31 13.73 2.13 -4.37
C CYS A 31 14.72 0.99 -4.09
N MET A 32 16.04 1.28 -4.12
CA MET A 32 17.10 0.31 -3.84
C MET A 32 17.47 0.20 -2.35
N GLU A 33 16.92 1.07 -1.49
CA GLU A 33 17.30 1.10 -0.07
C GLU A 33 16.98 -0.20 0.66
N LEU A 34 15.86 -0.84 0.32
CA LEU A 34 15.49 -2.12 0.92
C LEU A 34 16.42 -3.26 0.46
N SER A 35 16.81 -3.28 -0.81
CA SER A 35 17.70 -4.34 -1.33
C SER A 35 19.09 -4.24 -0.71
N LYS A 36 19.63 -3.03 -0.55
CA LYS A 36 20.88 -2.78 0.19
C LYS A 36 20.81 -3.26 1.65
N LYS A 37 19.74 -2.93 2.38
CA LYS A 37 19.56 -3.37 3.77
C LYS A 37 19.46 -4.90 3.90
N ILE A 38 18.85 -5.57 2.92
CA ILE A 38 18.80 -7.04 2.88
C ILE A 38 20.20 -7.61 2.64
N ALA A 39 20.93 -7.06 1.68
CA ALA A 39 22.30 -7.47 1.36
C ALA A 39 23.27 -7.30 2.55
N GLU A 40 23.18 -6.14 3.23
CA GLU A 40 23.94 -5.84 4.45
C GLU A 40 23.65 -6.86 5.56
N ARG A 41 22.37 -7.17 5.81
CA ARG A 41 21.98 -8.17 6.82
C ARG A 41 22.44 -9.59 6.49
N LEU A 42 22.57 -9.91 5.20
CA LEU A 42 23.07 -11.20 4.74
C LEU A 42 24.60 -11.24 4.64
N GLY A 43 25.28 -10.10 4.77
CA GLY A 43 26.73 -9.99 4.59
C GLY A 43 27.19 -10.30 3.17
N VAL A 44 26.37 -9.95 2.17
CA VAL A 44 26.66 -10.19 0.74
C VAL A 44 26.65 -8.89 -0.04
N GLU A 45 27.42 -8.84 -1.12
CA GLU A 45 27.38 -7.72 -2.05
C GLU A 45 26.19 -7.84 -3.01
N MET A 46 25.69 -6.69 -3.45
CA MET A 46 24.68 -6.62 -4.51
C MET A 46 25.33 -6.95 -5.85
N GLY A 47 24.63 -7.75 -6.66
CA GLY A 47 25.06 -8.10 -7.99
C GLY A 47 25.06 -6.89 -8.94
N LYS A 48 25.98 -6.90 -9.89
CA LYS A 48 26.21 -5.83 -10.86
C LYS A 48 25.15 -5.89 -11.96
N VAL A 49 24.24 -4.93 -11.94
CA VAL A 49 23.16 -4.80 -12.93
C VAL A 49 22.93 -3.33 -13.28
N GLN A 50 22.68 -3.06 -14.54
CA GLN A 50 22.19 -1.76 -15.01
C GLN A 50 20.74 -1.90 -15.42
N VAL A 51 19.87 -1.11 -14.81
CA VAL A 51 18.46 -0.98 -15.17
C VAL A 51 18.20 0.48 -15.48
N TYR A 52 17.79 0.76 -16.71
CA TYR A 52 17.54 2.13 -17.16
C TYR A 52 16.44 2.16 -18.21
N GLN A 53 15.86 3.34 -18.41
CA GLN A 53 14.89 3.59 -19.47
C GLN A 53 15.58 4.30 -20.63
N GLU A 54 15.34 3.81 -21.84
CA GLU A 54 15.74 4.47 -23.07
C GLU A 54 14.87 5.72 -23.32
N PRO A 55 15.30 6.66 -24.18
CA PRO A 55 14.55 7.89 -24.46
C PRO A 55 13.11 7.68 -24.97
N ASP A 56 12.83 6.52 -25.57
CA ASP A 56 11.50 6.09 -26.02
C ASP A 56 10.65 5.44 -24.90
N ARG A 57 11.17 5.40 -23.67
CA ARG A 57 10.59 4.78 -22.46
C ARG A 57 10.61 3.25 -22.45
N GLU A 58 11.34 2.61 -23.37
CA GLU A 58 11.60 1.19 -23.26
C GLU A 58 12.53 0.91 -22.08
N THR A 59 12.25 -0.18 -21.37
CA THR A 59 13.08 -0.60 -20.23
C THR A 59 14.20 -1.52 -20.73
N ARG A 60 15.44 -1.23 -20.34
CA ARG A 60 16.58 -2.11 -20.58
C ARG A 60 17.21 -2.58 -19.28
N VAL A 61 17.57 -3.86 -19.28
CA VAL A 61 18.25 -4.53 -18.17
C VAL A 61 19.50 -5.20 -18.71
N GLN A 62 20.65 -4.89 -18.13
CA GLN A 62 21.93 -5.50 -18.46
C GLN A 62 22.58 -6.08 -17.19
N ILE A 63 22.66 -7.40 -17.13
CA ILE A 63 23.37 -8.12 -16.07
C ILE A 63 24.86 -8.13 -16.42
N GLN A 64 25.70 -7.62 -15.51
CA GLN A 64 27.15 -7.41 -15.75
C GLN A 64 28.03 -8.49 -15.11
N GLU A 65 27.43 -9.60 -14.66
CA GLU A 65 28.12 -10.73 -14.07
C GLU A 65 27.49 -12.07 -14.48
N SER A 66 28.24 -13.16 -14.34
CA SER A 66 27.73 -14.49 -14.66
C SER A 66 26.80 -15.02 -13.56
N VAL A 67 25.59 -15.40 -13.98
CA VAL A 67 24.54 -16.00 -13.13
C VAL A 67 24.32 -17.49 -13.42
N ARG A 68 25.13 -18.09 -14.30
CA ARG A 68 24.96 -19.49 -14.73
C ARG A 68 25.07 -20.45 -13.56
N GLY A 69 24.06 -21.30 -13.38
CA GLY A 69 24.02 -22.31 -12.32
C GLY A 69 23.87 -21.74 -10.90
N LYS A 70 23.68 -20.42 -10.76
CA LYS A 70 23.53 -19.73 -9.48
C LYS A 70 22.06 -19.61 -9.08
N ASP A 71 21.82 -19.50 -7.78
CA ASP A 71 20.51 -19.23 -7.19
C ASP A 71 20.34 -17.69 -7.08
N VAL A 72 19.49 -17.12 -7.92
CA VAL A 72 19.35 -15.67 -8.08
C VAL A 72 18.12 -15.16 -7.35
N PHE A 73 18.27 -14.13 -6.52
CA PHE A 73 17.17 -13.42 -5.86
C PHE A 73 17.05 -12.03 -6.46
N ILE A 74 15.90 -11.74 -7.04
CA ILE A 74 15.59 -10.43 -7.62
C ILE A 74 14.66 -9.69 -6.66
N ILE A 75 15.18 -8.65 -6.02
CA ILE A 75 14.43 -7.79 -5.11
C ILE A 75 13.80 -6.67 -5.93
N GLN A 76 12.47 -6.55 -5.86
CA GLN A 76 11.73 -5.50 -6.53
C GLN A 76 10.75 -4.81 -5.59
N THR A 77 10.97 -3.52 -5.37
CA THR A 77 9.99 -2.63 -4.74
C THR A 77 9.17 -1.91 -5.80
N VAL A 78 7.99 -1.42 -5.44
CA VAL A 78 7.10 -0.76 -6.40
C VAL A 78 7.30 0.74 -6.35
N SER A 79 7.69 1.33 -7.48
CA SER A 79 7.82 2.78 -7.63
C SER A 79 6.46 3.42 -7.93
N ARG A 80 6.44 4.74 -8.15
CA ARG A 80 5.22 5.44 -8.59
C ARG A 80 4.70 4.88 -9.93
N ASP A 81 5.61 4.47 -10.83
CA ASP A 81 5.24 3.81 -12.08
C ASP A 81 5.24 2.29 -11.88
N VAL A 82 4.07 1.78 -11.52
CA VAL A 82 3.87 0.34 -11.28
C VAL A 82 4.08 -0.49 -12.54
N ASN A 83 3.80 0.05 -13.73
CA ASN A 83 3.87 -0.71 -14.97
C ASN A 83 5.32 -0.86 -15.42
N SER A 84 6.11 0.22 -15.36
CA SER A 84 7.55 0.14 -15.58
C SER A 84 8.22 -0.80 -14.58
N THR A 85 7.85 -0.73 -13.30
CA THR A 85 8.36 -1.66 -12.27
C THR A 85 8.11 -3.13 -12.65
N ILE A 86 6.92 -3.44 -13.18
CA ILE A 86 6.58 -4.80 -13.61
C ILE A 86 7.43 -5.21 -14.81
N MET A 87 7.61 -4.32 -15.79
CA MET A 87 8.44 -4.61 -16.98
C MET A 87 9.92 -4.81 -16.63
N GLU A 88 10.48 -3.95 -15.77
CA GLU A 88 11.84 -4.09 -15.23
C GLU A 88 12.06 -5.48 -14.60
N LEU A 89 11.11 -5.91 -13.76
CA LEU A 89 11.15 -7.22 -13.14
C LEU A 89 11.07 -8.36 -14.16
N LEU A 90 10.10 -8.32 -15.07
CA LEU A 90 9.88 -9.38 -16.06
C LEU A 90 11.10 -9.54 -16.97
N ILE A 91 11.68 -8.42 -17.43
CA ILE A 91 12.87 -8.41 -18.28
C ILE A 91 14.07 -8.96 -17.51
N MET A 92 14.28 -8.56 -16.25
CA MET A 92 15.38 -9.08 -15.43
C MET A 92 15.26 -10.59 -15.17
N VAL A 93 14.05 -11.07 -14.83
CA VAL A 93 13.77 -12.50 -14.67
C VAL A 93 14.09 -13.25 -15.98
N TYR A 94 13.64 -12.73 -17.12
CA TYR A 94 13.87 -13.35 -18.41
C TYR A 94 15.36 -13.35 -18.81
N ALA A 95 16.10 -12.29 -18.49
CA ALA A 95 17.55 -12.20 -18.68
C ALA A 95 18.30 -13.23 -17.84
N CYS A 96 17.91 -13.41 -16.56
CA CYS A 96 18.47 -14.45 -15.69
C CYS A 96 18.19 -15.87 -16.21
N LYS A 97 16.96 -16.10 -16.70
CA LYS A 97 16.58 -17.39 -17.30
C LYS A 97 17.40 -17.71 -18.55
N THR A 98 17.53 -16.72 -19.45
CA THR A 98 18.34 -16.85 -20.67
C THR A 98 19.81 -17.10 -20.36
N SER A 99 20.29 -16.56 -19.24
CA SER A 99 21.66 -16.75 -18.72
C SER A 99 21.85 -18.05 -17.93
N CYS A 100 20.87 -18.97 -17.96
CA CYS A 100 20.91 -20.29 -17.31
C CYS A 100 21.09 -20.23 -15.79
N ALA A 101 20.44 -19.28 -15.11
CA ALA A 101 20.31 -19.32 -13.66
C ALA A 101 19.65 -20.64 -13.21
N LYS A 102 20.10 -21.20 -12.08
CA LYS A 102 19.57 -22.46 -11.53
C LYS A 102 18.18 -22.24 -10.94
N SER A 103 18.02 -21.18 -10.16
CA SER A 103 16.72 -20.73 -9.65
C SER A 103 16.64 -19.22 -9.71
N ILE A 104 15.43 -18.71 -9.93
CA ILE A 104 15.12 -17.28 -9.98
C ILE A 104 13.99 -17.02 -8.98
N ILE A 105 14.34 -16.43 -7.85
CA ILE A 105 13.45 -16.12 -6.74
C ILE A 105 13.09 -14.65 -6.80
N GLY A 106 11.80 -14.33 -6.92
CA GLY A 106 11.32 -12.96 -6.85
C GLY A 106 11.08 -12.56 -5.41
N VAL A 107 11.75 -11.54 -4.90
CA VAL A 107 11.46 -10.94 -3.60
C VAL A 107 10.68 -9.66 -3.85
N ILE A 108 9.36 -9.72 -3.67
CA ILE A 108 8.42 -8.64 -3.98
C ILE A 108 7.63 -8.31 -2.72
N PRO A 109 8.16 -7.41 -1.86
CA PRO A 109 7.56 -7.10 -0.57
C PRO A 109 6.11 -6.63 -0.71
N TYR A 110 5.83 -5.76 -1.69
CA TYR A 110 4.49 -5.31 -2.02
C TYR A 110 4.09 -5.81 -3.41
N PHE A 111 3.15 -6.76 -3.46
CA PHE A 111 2.69 -7.33 -4.72
C PHE A 111 1.77 -6.35 -5.48
N PRO A 112 2.16 -5.87 -6.68
CA PRO A 112 1.36 -4.89 -7.43
C PRO A 112 0.07 -5.53 -7.97
N TYR A 113 -0.92 -4.70 -8.28
CA TYR A 113 -2.26 -5.14 -8.73
C TYR A 113 -3.00 -6.10 -7.76
N SER A 114 -2.51 -6.32 -6.55
CA SER A 114 -3.08 -7.24 -5.55
C SER A 114 -4.52 -6.90 -5.14
N LYS A 115 -4.92 -5.62 -5.21
CA LYS A 115 -6.31 -5.20 -4.99
C LYS A 115 -7.27 -5.68 -6.09
N GLN A 116 -6.76 -5.91 -7.31
CA GLN A 116 -7.50 -6.43 -8.46
C GLN A 116 -7.41 -7.98 -8.50
N CYS A 117 -7.75 -8.63 -7.39
CA CYS A 117 -7.75 -10.09 -7.22
C CYS A 117 -9.12 -10.75 -7.31
N LYS A 118 -10.18 -9.95 -7.50
CA LYS A 118 -11.55 -10.41 -7.72
C LYS A 118 -12.08 -9.78 -8.98
N MET A 119 -12.80 -10.57 -9.78
CA MET A 119 -13.48 -10.08 -10.95
C MET A 119 -14.61 -9.13 -10.52
N ARG A 120 -14.64 -7.93 -11.08
CA ARG A 120 -15.70 -6.94 -10.86
C ARG A 120 -16.48 -6.79 -12.17
N LYS A 121 -17.80 -6.99 -12.13
CA LYS A 121 -18.67 -6.94 -13.32
C LYS A 121 -18.07 -7.72 -14.51
N ARG A 122 -18.11 -7.15 -15.72
CA ARG A 122 -17.38 -7.58 -16.93
C ARG A 122 -15.93 -7.09 -16.88
N GLY A 123 -15.17 -7.54 -15.89
CA GLY A 123 -13.78 -7.14 -15.66
C GLY A 123 -12.82 -8.33 -15.71
N SER A 124 -11.55 -8.09 -15.40
CA SER A 124 -10.50 -9.10 -15.37
C SER A 124 -9.90 -9.27 -13.96
N ILE A 125 -9.28 -10.42 -13.71
CA ILE A 125 -8.48 -10.66 -12.50
C ILE A 125 -7.02 -10.36 -12.84
N VAL A 126 -6.65 -9.07 -12.80
CA VAL A 126 -5.33 -8.60 -13.28
C VAL A 126 -4.18 -9.18 -12.45
N SER A 127 -4.36 -9.39 -11.15
CA SER A 127 -3.35 -10.05 -10.32
C SER A 127 -3.04 -11.49 -10.77
N LYS A 128 -4.03 -12.23 -11.31
CA LYS A 128 -3.81 -13.57 -11.89
C LYS A 128 -3.05 -13.48 -13.22
N LEU A 129 -3.37 -12.48 -14.05
CA LEU A 129 -2.62 -12.21 -15.27
C LEU A 129 -1.15 -11.93 -14.92
N LEU A 130 -0.90 -11.04 -13.95
CA LEU A 130 0.44 -10.69 -13.50
C LEU A 130 1.21 -11.92 -12.99
N ALA A 131 0.60 -12.71 -12.10
CA ALA A 131 1.20 -13.96 -11.62
C ALA A 131 1.60 -14.88 -12.80
N SER A 132 0.72 -15.04 -13.79
CA SER A 132 0.97 -15.87 -14.97
C SER A 132 2.12 -15.33 -15.83
N MET A 133 2.22 -14.01 -16.01
CA MET A 133 3.34 -13.39 -16.74
C MET A 133 4.67 -13.63 -16.04
N MET A 134 4.71 -13.50 -14.71
CA MET A 134 5.93 -13.73 -13.92
C MET A 134 6.39 -15.17 -13.99
N CYS A 135 5.46 -16.12 -13.84
CA CYS A 135 5.74 -17.54 -14.04
C CYS A 135 6.24 -17.82 -15.45
N LYS A 136 5.61 -17.21 -16.47
CA LYS A 136 6.02 -17.40 -17.88
C LYS A 136 7.40 -16.82 -18.19
N ALA A 137 7.74 -15.68 -17.58
CA ALA A 137 9.06 -15.06 -17.71
C ALA A 137 10.17 -15.97 -17.18
N GLY A 138 9.90 -16.79 -16.17
CA GLY A 138 10.87 -17.74 -15.64
C GLY A 138 11.02 -17.76 -14.13
N LEU A 139 10.12 -17.09 -13.40
CA LEU A 139 10.18 -17.09 -11.95
C LEU A 139 9.97 -18.51 -11.41
N THR A 140 10.80 -18.92 -10.46
CA THR A 140 10.79 -20.27 -9.88
C THR A 140 10.21 -20.31 -8.46
N HIS A 141 10.30 -19.19 -7.75
CA HIS A 141 9.77 -19.03 -6.39
C HIS A 141 9.42 -17.54 -6.19
N LEU A 142 8.38 -17.25 -5.42
CA LEU A 142 8.03 -15.88 -5.00
C LEU A 142 8.09 -15.73 -3.47
N ILE A 143 8.82 -14.76 -2.97
CA ILE A 143 8.76 -14.30 -1.57
C ILE A 143 8.06 -12.94 -1.56
N THR A 144 6.99 -12.81 -0.79
CA THR A 144 6.19 -11.58 -0.69
C THR A 144 5.72 -11.35 0.74
N MET A 145 5.18 -10.17 1.04
CA MET A 145 4.70 -9.82 2.38
C MET A 145 3.25 -9.37 2.36
N ASP A 146 2.44 -9.94 3.26
CA ASP A 146 1.05 -9.59 3.53
C ASP A 146 0.19 -9.30 2.28
N LEU A 147 0.08 -10.31 1.41
CA LEU A 147 -0.82 -10.26 0.25
C LEU A 147 -2.23 -9.77 0.63
N HIS A 148 -2.81 -8.93 -0.24
CA HIS A 148 -4.14 -8.35 -0.02
C HIS A 148 -5.22 -9.40 0.30
N GLN A 149 -5.20 -10.51 -0.43
CA GLN A 149 -5.96 -11.73 -0.15
C GLN A 149 -4.98 -12.90 -0.16
N LYS A 150 -5.07 -13.80 0.83
CA LYS A 150 -4.14 -14.94 0.96
C LYS A 150 -4.28 -15.93 -0.20
N GLU A 151 -5.45 -15.96 -0.84
CA GLU A 151 -5.83 -16.81 -1.96
C GLU A 151 -5.03 -16.48 -3.23
N ILE A 152 -4.42 -15.28 -3.31
CA ILE A 152 -3.53 -14.89 -4.42
C ILE A 152 -2.35 -15.88 -4.54
N GLN A 153 -1.95 -16.55 -3.46
CA GLN A 153 -0.94 -17.63 -3.53
C GLN A 153 -1.32 -18.73 -4.52
N GLY A 154 -2.61 -19.06 -4.64
CA GLY A 154 -3.11 -20.04 -5.60
C GLY A 154 -3.15 -19.55 -7.06
N PHE A 155 -2.80 -18.28 -7.32
CA PHE A 155 -2.68 -17.78 -8.70
C PHE A 155 -1.39 -18.23 -9.36
N PHE A 156 -0.34 -18.49 -8.57
CA PHE A 156 0.97 -18.94 -9.02
C PHE A 156 0.99 -20.46 -9.20
N ASN A 157 1.74 -20.92 -10.19
CA ASN A 157 2.06 -22.35 -10.40
C ASN A 157 3.45 -22.72 -9.84
N ILE A 158 3.99 -21.88 -8.98
CA ILE A 158 5.30 -21.98 -8.32
C ILE A 158 5.10 -21.80 -6.81
N PRO A 159 6.03 -22.26 -5.96
CA PRO A 159 5.98 -22.00 -4.52
C PRO A 159 5.97 -20.50 -4.23
N VAL A 160 5.16 -20.11 -3.24
CA VAL A 160 5.01 -18.72 -2.78
C VAL A 160 5.10 -18.68 -1.27
N ASP A 161 6.08 -17.94 -0.76
CA ASP A 161 6.21 -17.59 0.64
C ASP A 161 5.54 -16.23 0.88
N ASN A 162 4.35 -16.24 1.50
CA ASN A 162 3.63 -15.04 1.91
C ASN A 162 3.89 -14.73 3.39
N LEU A 163 4.91 -13.91 3.64
CA LEU A 163 5.36 -13.53 4.97
C LEU A 163 4.38 -12.56 5.65
N ARG A 164 4.46 -12.47 6.98
CA ARG A 164 3.61 -11.61 7.81
C ARG A 164 4.42 -10.46 8.43
N ALA A 165 3.98 -9.23 8.25
CA ALA A 165 4.49 -8.06 8.96
C ALA A 165 3.90 -7.93 10.37
N SER A 166 2.80 -8.63 10.66
CA SER A 166 2.10 -8.53 11.95
C SER A 166 2.98 -8.65 13.21
N PRO A 167 4.02 -9.53 13.29
CA PRO A 167 4.85 -9.59 14.50
C PRO A 167 5.59 -8.28 14.78
N PHE A 168 6.16 -7.65 13.75
CA PHE A 168 6.86 -6.37 13.87
C PHE A 168 5.91 -5.23 14.24
N LEU A 169 4.71 -5.21 13.66
CA LEU A 169 3.70 -4.20 13.96
C LEU A 169 3.13 -4.36 15.38
N LEU A 170 2.97 -5.59 15.86
CA LEU A 170 2.53 -5.86 17.23
C LEU A 170 3.58 -5.43 18.25
N GLN A 171 4.84 -5.72 17.98
CA GLN A 171 5.96 -5.25 18.80
C GLN A 171 5.98 -3.72 18.87
N TYR A 172 5.85 -3.04 17.73
CA TYR A 172 5.78 -1.58 17.68
C TYR A 172 4.61 -1.02 18.52
N ILE A 173 3.42 -1.61 18.43
CA ILE A 173 2.27 -1.17 19.25
C ILE A 173 2.57 -1.29 20.75
N GLN A 174 3.29 -2.33 21.16
CA GLN A 174 3.61 -2.57 22.58
C GLN A 174 4.72 -1.66 23.10
N GLU A 175 5.71 -1.33 22.26
CA GLU A 175 6.89 -0.55 22.64
C GLU A 175 6.68 0.95 22.50
N GLU A 176 5.98 1.40 21.46
CA GLU A 176 5.95 2.80 21.04
C GLU A 176 4.61 3.51 21.30
N ILE A 177 3.50 2.76 21.47
CA ILE A 177 2.19 3.37 21.74
C ILE A 177 1.96 3.43 23.26
N PRO A 178 1.92 4.63 23.86
CA PRO A 178 1.65 4.78 25.28
C PRO A 178 0.23 4.30 25.59
N ASP A 179 0.08 3.58 26.70
CA ASP A 179 -1.19 3.05 27.18
C ASP A 179 -1.96 2.23 26.11
N TYR A 180 -1.24 1.44 25.30
CA TYR A 180 -1.85 0.59 24.27
C TYR A 180 -2.89 -0.40 24.84
N ARG A 181 -2.89 -0.66 26.16
CA ARG A 181 -3.89 -1.50 26.84
C ARG A 181 -5.27 -0.84 26.90
N ASN A 182 -5.33 0.49 26.88
CA ASN A 182 -6.56 1.26 26.73
C ASN A 182 -6.92 1.50 25.24
N ALA A 183 -6.33 0.72 24.32
CA ALA A 183 -6.65 0.83 22.89
C ALA A 183 -7.75 -0.14 22.45
N VAL A 184 -8.35 0.17 21.31
CA VAL A 184 -9.28 -0.66 20.54
C VAL A 184 -8.77 -0.81 19.12
N ILE A 185 -8.76 -2.04 18.61
CA ILE A 185 -8.31 -2.31 17.25
C ILE A 185 -9.49 -2.08 16.30
N VAL A 186 -9.32 -1.20 15.32
CA VAL A 186 -10.38 -0.78 14.41
C VAL A 186 -10.15 -1.34 13.01
N ALA A 187 -11.16 -2.02 12.48
CA ALA A 187 -11.22 -2.42 11.08
C ALA A 187 -11.86 -1.29 10.26
N LYS A 188 -11.16 -0.81 9.24
CA LYS A 188 -11.68 0.25 8.33
C LYS A 188 -12.91 -0.18 7.54
N SER A 189 -13.05 -1.47 7.26
CA SER A 189 -14.19 -2.04 6.56
C SER A 189 -14.45 -3.48 7.03
N PRO A 190 -15.64 -4.04 6.76
CA PRO A 190 -15.94 -5.44 7.08
C PRO A 190 -14.94 -6.41 6.43
N ALA A 191 -14.39 -6.07 5.26
CA ALA A 191 -13.39 -6.89 4.58
C ALA A 191 -12.06 -6.98 5.33
N SER A 192 -11.73 -5.96 6.15
CA SER A 192 -10.52 -5.93 6.99
C SER A 192 -10.73 -6.51 8.40
N ALA A 193 -11.96 -6.86 8.76
CA ALA A 193 -12.31 -7.32 10.12
C ALA A 193 -11.47 -8.52 10.58
N LYS A 194 -11.25 -9.52 9.71
CA LYS A 194 -10.40 -10.69 10.03
C LYS A 194 -8.96 -10.29 10.40
N ARG A 195 -8.43 -9.23 9.78
CA ARG A 195 -7.07 -8.74 10.07
C ARG A 195 -7.04 -8.01 11.40
N ALA A 196 -7.99 -7.10 11.63
CA ALA A 196 -8.14 -6.41 12.91
C ALA A 196 -8.35 -7.40 14.07
N GLN A 197 -9.17 -8.43 13.86
CA GLN A 197 -9.40 -9.50 14.83
C GLN A 197 -8.10 -10.22 15.20
N SER A 198 -7.28 -10.59 14.21
CA SER A 198 -5.98 -11.22 14.48
C SER A 198 -5.03 -10.34 15.31
N PHE A 199 -5.12 -9.01 15.21
CA PHE A 199 -4.35 -8.09 16.06
C PHE A 199 -4.96 -8.00 17.46
N ALA A 200 -6.28 -7.85 17.54
CA ALA A 200 -7.03 -7.77 18.80
C ALA A 200 -6.81 -9.02 19.68
N GLU A 201 -6.86 -10.22 19.10
CA GLU A 201 -6.61 -11.49 19.81
C GLU A 201 -5.20 -11.56 20.40
N ARG A 202 -4.18 -11.11 19.66
CA ARG A 202 -2.78 -11.14 20.10
C ARG A 202 -2.46 -10.07 21.15
N LEU A 203 -3.09 -8.90 21.06
CA LEU A 203 -2.94 -7.81 22.02
C LEU A 203 -3.87 -7.94 23.24
N ARG A 204 -4.86 -8.84 23.17
CA ARG A 204 -5.97 -9.00 24.13
C ARG A 204 -6.78 -7.70 24.28
N LEU A 205 -7.14 -7.09 23.15
CA LEU A 205 -7.90 -5.84 23.08
C LEU A 205 -9.28 -6.06 22.45
N GLY A 206 -10.16 -5.06 22.61
CA GLY A 206 -11.43 -5.02 21.89
C GLY A 206 -11.22 -4.77 20.39
N ILE A 207 -12.24 -5.12 19.60
CA ILE A 207 -12.32 -4.82 18.17
C ILE A 207 -13.52 -3.92 17.89
N ALA A 208 -13.34 -2.94 17.01
CA ALA A 208 -14.42 -2.18 16.39
C ALA A 208 -14.34 -2.28 14.87
N VAL A 209 -15.47 -2.18 14.18
CA VAL A 209 -15.56 -2.28 12.72
C VAL A 209 -16.33 -1.09 12.18
N ILE A 210 -15.72 -0.36 11.26
CA ILE A 210 -16.40 0.68 10.50
C ILE A 210 -17.19 0.03 9.37
N HIS A 211 -18.47 0.36 9.29
CA HIS A 211 -19.40 -0.10 8.27
C HIS A 211 -20.13 1.09 7.64
N GLY A 212 -20.42 1.01 6.34
CA GLY A 212 -21.07 2.09 5.60
C GLY A 212 -20.18 2.64 4.50
N GLU A 213 -20.80 3.26 3.51
CA GLU A 213 -20.11 3.86 2.37
C GLU A 213 -20.32 5.37 2.41
N ALA A 214 -19.25 6.15 2.20
CA ALA A 214 -19.45 7.55 1.84
C ALA A 214 -20.19 7.60 0.50
N GLN A 215 -21.14 8.54 0.34
CA GLN A 215 -21.73 8.82 -0.96
C GLN A 215 -20.66 9.40 -1.90
N ASP A 216 -19.85 8.53 -2.51
CA ASP A 216 -18.96 8.88 -3.61
C ASP A 216 -19.00 7.76 -4.66
N ALA A 217 -18.92 8.18 -5.92
CA ALA A 217 -19.34 7.47 -7.12
C ALA A 217 -18.45 6.28 -7.56
N GLU A 218 -18.19 5.32 -6.67
CA GLU A 218 -18.04 3.93 -7.13
C GLU A 218 -19.40 3.24 -7.03
N SER A 219 -20.24 3.53 -8.02
CA SER A 219 -21.25 2.57 -8.45
C SER A 219 -20.51 1.27 -8.75
N ASP A 220 -20.93 0.18 -8.12
CA ASP A 220 -21.08 -1.16 -8.71
C ASP A 220 -20.82 -2.34 -7.75
N LEU A 221 -21.60 -2.37 -6.67
CA LEU A 221 -21.97 -3.64 -6.01
C LEU A 221 -23.19 -4.26 -6.71
N VAL A 222 -23.10 -4.43 -8.03
CA VAL A 222 -24.03 -5.29 -8.78
C VAL A 222 -23.29 -6.60 -9.04
N ASP A 223 -23.76 -7.66 -8.40
CA ASP A 223 -23.21 -9.02 -8.35
C ASP A 223 -23.12 -9.76 -9.70
N GLY A 224 -23.25 -9.06 -10.83
CA GLY A 224 -23.11 -9.63 -12.18
C GLY A 224 -24.14 -10.71 -12.52
N ARG A 225 -25.11 -11.00 -11.64
CA ARG A 225 -26.19 -11.97 -11.91
C ARG A 225 -27.26 -11.43 -12.85
N HIS A 226 -27.19 -10.15 -13.17
CA HIS A 226 -28.11 -9.51 -14.08
C HIS A 226 -27.42 -9.38 -15.44
N SER A 227 -27.84 -10.20 -16.40
CA SER A 227 -27.64 -9.92 -17.82
C SER A 227 -28.13 -8.49 -18.11
N PRO A 228 -27.49 -7.72 -19.01
CA PRO A 228 -28.01 -6.42 -19.40
C PRO A 228 -29.47 -6.59 -19.85
N PRO A 229 -30.39 -5.69 -19.42
CA PRO A 229 -31.77 -5.80 -19.83
C PRO A 229 -31.82 -5.77 -21.36
N MET A 230 -32.54 -6.74 -21.93
CA MET A 230 -32.78 -6.83 -23.36
C MET A 230 -33.40 -5.48 -23.80
N VAL A 231 -32.84 -4.87 -24.85
CA VAL A 231 -33.38 -3.62 -25.42
C VAL A 231 -34.87 -3.84 -25.66
N ARG A 232 -35.72 -3.00 -25.06
CA ARG A 232 -37.18 -3.12 -25.13
C ARG A 232 -37.63 -3.06 -26.60
N SER A 233 -37.95 -4.21 -27.20
CA SER A 233 -38.87 -4.22 -28.33
C SER A 233 -40.26 -3.95 -27.76
N ALA A 234 -40.87 -2.83 -28.14
CA ALA A 234 -42.16 -2.36 -27.62
C ALA A 234 -43.36 -3.16 -28.15
N ALA A 235 -43.23 -4.49 -28.30
CA ALA A 235 -44.26 -5.35 -28.85
C ALA A 235 -44.25 -6.74 -28.20
N ALA A 236 -44.47 -6.80 -26.89
CA ALA A 236 -45.03 -7.95 -26.18
C ALA A 236 -45.02 -7.67 -24.66
N ILE A 237 -46.05 -6.99 -24.15
CA ILE A 237 -46.34 -7.00 -22.71
C ILE A 237 -47.80 -7.47 -22.57
N HIS A 238 -47.96 -8.70 -22.06
CA HIS A 238 -49.24 -9.19 -21.58
C HIS A 238 -49.62 -8.34 -20.34
N PRO A 239 -50.86 -7.83 -20.21
CA PRO A 239 -51.24 -6.80 -19.22
C PRO A 239 -51.27 -7.28 -17.75
N SER A 240 -50.62 -8.40 -17.41
CA SER A 240 -50.71 -9.06 -16.10
C SER A 240 -49.36 -9.41 -15.46
N LEU A 241 -48.24 -8.88 -15.96
CA LEU A 241 -46.92 -9.04 -15.35
C LEU A 241 -46.26 -7.68 -15.11
N GLU A 242 -46.69 -6.99 -14.06
CA GLU A 242 -45.94 -5.87 -13.51
C GLU A 242 -44.69 -6.42 -12.81
N ILE A 243 -43.52 -6.24 -13.41
CA ILE A 243 -42.25 -6.48 -12.72
C ILE A 243 -42.09 -5.33 -11.70
N PRO A 244 -41.99 -5.62 -10.39
CA PRO A 244 -41.81 -4.57 -9.39
C PRO A 244 -40.57 -3.75 -9.70
N MET A 245 -40.69 -2.42 -9.72
CA MET A 245 -39.52 -1.54 -9.83
C MET A 245 -38.59 -1.81 -8.64
N LEU A 246 -37.37 -2.25 -8.92
CA LEU A 246 -36.33 -2.41 -7.92
C LEU A 246 -35.99 -1.04 -7.33
N ILE A 247 -36.39 -0.84 -6.08
CA ILE A 247 -36.01 0.32 -5.28
C ILE A 247 -34.48 0.38 -5.25
N PRO A 248 -33.84 1.51 -5.60
CA PRO A 248 -32.40 1.67 -5.45
C PRO A 248 -32.01 1.36 -4.01
N LYS A 249 -31.07 0.43 -3.80
CA LYS A 249 -30.52 0.18 -2.46
C LYS A 249 -29.85 1.45 -1.97
N GLU A 250 -30.49 2.18 -1.05
CA GLU A 250 -29.86 3.28 -0.33
C GLU A 250 -28.67 2.73 0.47
N LYS A 251 -27.49 3.31 0.24
CA LYS A 251 -26.26 2.87 0.91
C LYS A 251 -26.29 3.37 2.35
N PRO A 252 -26.01 2.52 3.35
CA PRO A 252 -26.02 2.92 4.75
C PRO A 252 -24.93 3.96 5.05
N PRO A 253 -25.20 4.96 5.92
CA PRO A 253 -24.21 5.94 6.34
C PRO A 253 -23.05 5.27 7.09
N ILE A 254 -21.90 5.93 7.14
CA ILE A 254 -20.73 5.44 7.88
C ILE A 254 -21.08 5.39 9.37
N THR A 255 -20.96 4.20 9.95
CA THR A 255 -21.23 3.85 11.34
C THR A 255 -20.08 3.01 11.89
N VAL A 256 -19.92 3.04 13.21
CA VAL A 256 -18.94 2.21 13.93
C VAL A 256 -19.68 1.18 14.74
N VAL A 257 -19.27 -0.08 14.60
CA VAL A 257 -19.76 -1.20 15.40
C VAL A 257 -18.68 -1.56 16.41
N GLY A 258 -18.94 -1.32 17.70
CA GLY A 258 -18.01 -1.56 18.81
C GLY A 258 -17.82 -0.32 19.68
N ASP A 259 -17.40 -0.54 20.94
CA ASP A 259 -17.09 0.54 21.87
C ASP A 259 -15.71 1.14 21.58
N VAL A 260 -15.70 2.43 21.26
CA VAL A 260 -14.48 3.22 21.00
C VAL A 260 -14.34 4.42 21.95
N GLY A 261 -15.30 4.62 22.87
CA GLY A 261 -15.35 5.80 23.72
C GLY A 261 -14.22 5.83 24.75
N GLY A 262 -13.47 6.93 24.81
CA GLY A 262 -12.38 7.11 25.80
C GLY A 262 -11.15 6.21 25.60
N ARG A 263 -11.04 5.56 24.43
CA ARG A 263 -9.98 4.60 24.08
C ARG A 263 -9.14 5.09 22.91
N ILE A 264 -7.90 4.60 22.82
CA ILE A 264 -7.02 4.84 21.66
C ILE A 264 -7.51 3.96 20.50
N ALA A 265 -7.86 4.55 19.36
CA ALA A 265 -8.30 3.79 18.19
C ALA A 265 -7.13 3.47 17.25
N ILE A 266 -6.78 2.18 17.09
CA ILE A 266 -5.70 1.72 16.20
C ILE A 266 -6.33 1.08 14.96
N ILE A 267 -6.31 1.78 13.83
CA ILE A 267 -6.85 1.26 12.56
C ILE A 267 -5.84 0.31 11.91
N VAL A 268 -6.26 -0.92 11.58
CA VAL A 268 -5.41 -1.94 10.95
C VAL A 268 -5.87 -2.24 9.51
N GLU A 269 -5.03 -1.94 8.53
CA GLU A 269 -5.24 -2.20 7.10
C GLU A 269 -3.97 -2.77 6.44
N SER A 270 -4.07 -3.58 5.37
CA SER A 270 -2.86 -4.08 4.67
C SER A 270 -2.24 -3.07 3.71
N HIS A 271 -3.05 -2.23 3.05
CA HIS A 271 -2.55 -1.28 2.04
C HIS A 271 -3.37 0.03 2.02
N THR A 272 -2.76 1.12 2.42
CA THR A 272 -3.25 2.49 2.23
C THR A 272 -2.73 3.03 0.88
N VAL A 273 -3.60 3.14 -0.14
CA VAL A 273 -3.21 3.57 -1.51
C VAL A 273 -3.52 5.04 -1.77
N ALA A 274 -4.43 5.62 -1.01
CA ALA A 274 -4.62 7.05 -0.92
C ALA A 274 -5.07 7.34 0.50
N CYS A 275 -4.32 8.17 1.23
CA CYS A 275 -4.95 9.03 2.21
C CYS A 275 -5.76 10.06 1.40
N THR A 276 -6.93 9.68 0.88
CA THR A 276 -7.97 10.70 0.73
C THR A 276 -8.14 11.33 2.12
N GLU A 277 -8.39 12.64 2.20
CA GLU A 277 -8.39 13.51 3.40
C GLU A 277 -9.05 12.93 4.67
N ARG A 278 -9.81 11.84 4.54
CA ARG A 278 -10.55 11.09 5.54
C ARG A 278 -9.72 10.12 6.40
N SER A 279 -8.39 10.10 6.31
CA SER A 279 -7.56 9.21 7.14
C SER A 279 -7.22 9.78 8.52
N LEU A 280 -7.49 11.06 8.73
CA LEU A 280 -7.37 11.75 10.02
C LEU A 280 -8.77 12.02 10.56
N PHE A 281 -9.45 11.00 11.07
CA PHE A 281 -10.59 11.23 11.93
C PHE A 281 -10.07 11.59 13.32
N THR A 282 -10.17 12.87 13.69
CA THR A 282 -10.11 13.26 15.10
C THR A 282 -11.51 13.06 15.68
N TRP A 283 -11.68 12.04 16.52
CA TRP A 283 -12.91 11.82 17.25
C TRP A 283 -12.99 12.85 18.37
N ARG A 284 -13.82 13.89 18.20
CA ARG A 284 -14.05 14.90 19.24
C ARG A 284 -15.36 14.74 20.02
N ASP A 285 -16.28 13.85 19.62
CA ASP A 285 -17.45 13.57 20.45
C ASP A 285 -18.11 12.21 20.11
N PRO A 286 -18.58 11.41 21.09
CA PRO A 286 -19.19 10.09 20.84
C PRO A 286 -20.60 10.14 20.25
N LEU A 287 -21.22 11.32 20.11
CA LEU A 287 -22.65 11.44 19.78
C LEU A 287 -22.96 12.19 18.48
N ARG A 288 -21.96 12.67 17.73
CA ARG A 288 -22.16 13.28 16.40
C ARG A 288 -20.84 13.40 15.64
N PRO A 289 -20.63 12.72 14.49
CA PRO A 289 -19.51 13.03 13.62
C PRO A 289 -19.79 14.34 12.88
N THR A 290 -19.12 15.43 13.23
CA THR A 290 -19.15 16.67 12.43
C THR A 290 -18.16 16.56 11.27
N LEU A 291 -18.65 16.80 10.04
CA LEU A 291 -17.81 17.07 8.88
C LEU A 291 -16.95 18.31 9.17
N ALA A 292 -15.63 18.14 9.18
CA ALA A 292 -14.73 19.27 9.00
C ALA A 292 -14.65 19.53 7.49
N GLU A 293 -15.37 20.53 7.00
CA GLU A 293 -15.14 21.08 5.66
C GLU A 293 -13.80 21.82 5.66
N CYS A 294 -12.76 21.20 5.08
CA CYS A 294 -11.68 21.98 4.48
C CYS A 294 -12.10 22.29 3.05
N VAL A 295 -12.60 23.51 2.82
CA VAL A 295 -12.87 24.01 1.46
C VAL A 295 -11.53 24.24 0.76
N GLY A 296 -11.05 23.22 0.05
CA GLY A 296 -9.95 23.31 -0.90
C GLY A 296 -10.50 23.23 -2.32
N SER A 297 -10.98 24.34 -2.86
CA SER A 297 -11.41 24.41 -4.26
C SER A 297 -10.18 24.29 -5.18
N SER A 298 -10.08 23.20 -5.92
CA SER A 298 -9.17 23.09 -7.07
C SER A 298 -9.97 23.13 -8.37
N SER A 299 -10.13 24.32 -8.93
CA SER A 299 -10.38 24.52 -10.36
C SER A 299 -9.45 25.63 -10.87
N PRO A 300 -8.77 25.42 -12.02
CA PRO A 300 -7.77 26.36 -12.51
C PRO A 300 -8.46 27.52 -13.26
N GLY A 301 -8.15 28.75 -12.85
CA GLY A 301 -8.45 29.94 -13.63
C GLY A 301 -9.61 30.79 -13.10
N SER A 302 -9.36 31.58 -12.07
CA SER A 302 -9.92 32.94 -11.96
C SER A 302 -9.11 33.75 -10.94
N ARG A 303 -8.64 34.94 -11.34
CA ARG A 303 -8.03 35.91 -10.43
C ARG A 303 -9.15 36.55 -9.61
N ALA A 304 -9.01 36.58 -8.29
CA ALA A 304 -9.73 37.53 -7.46
C ALA A 304 -8.79 38.04 -6.35
N ALA A 305 -8.71 39.37 -6.26
CA ALA A 305 -7.82 40.13 -5.40
C ALA A 305 -8.22 39.99 -3.92
N VAL A 306 -7.20 39.94 -3.05
CA VAL A 306 -7.35 39.98 -1.59
C VAL A 306 -7.50 41.44 -1.15
N HIS A 307 -8.59 41.76 -0.46
CA HIS A 307 -8.79 43.01 0.27
C HIS A 307 -8.58 42.74 1.77
N VAL A 308 -7.71 43.51 2.41
CA VAL A 308 -7.42 43.45 3.85
C VAL A 308 -7.96 44.72 4.51
N PRO A 309 -8.76 44.58 5.58
CA PRO A 309 -8.61 45.43 6.75
C PRO A 309 -8.56 44.55 8.02
N GLY A 310 -7.82 44.83 9.09
CA GLY A 310 -7.34 46.08 9.66
C GLY A 310 -7.59 45.99 11.17
N ASP A 311 -6.55 46.21 11.98
CA ASP A 311 -6.47 46.06 13.44
C ASP A 311 -7.58 46.74 14.26
N HIS A 312 -7.93 46.19 15.43
CA HIS A 312 -8.12 46.95 16.69
C HIS A 312 -8.13 46.04 17.94
N ALA A 313 -7.59 46.58 19.03
CA ALA A 313 -7.22 45.93 20.29
C ALA A 313 -8.27 46.07 21.43
N TRP A 314 -7.97 45.39 22.54
CA TRP A 314 -8.37 45.59 23.97
C TRP A 314 -9.30 44.55 24.61
N GLY A 315 -8.83 43.99 25.75
CA GLY A 315 -9.72 43.48 26.81
C GLY A 315 -9.20 42.30 27.64
N LEU A 316 -8.49 42.57 28.73
CA LEU A 316 -8.16 41.62 29.81
C LEU A 316 -9.41 41.01 30.47
N ARG A 317 -9.45 39.68 30.62
CA ARG A 317 -10.09 38.95 31.75
C ARG A 317 -9.57 37.51 31.84
N SER A 318 -9.05 37.17 33.02
CA SER A 318 -9.01 35.83 33.63
C SER A 318 -9.65 35.99 35.02
N PRO A 319 -10.05 34.94 35.77
CA PRO A 319 -9.73 33.52 35.61
C PRO A 319 -10.94 32.56 35.72
N ALA A 320 -10.78 31.29 35.32
CA ALA A 320 -11.21 30.08 36.05
C ALA A 320 -11.32 28.84 35.13
N GLU A 321 -10.66 27.78 35.59
CA GLU A 321 -11.00 26.35 35.44
C GLU A 321 -10.94 25.65 34.07
N GLY A 322 -10.24 24.51 34.08
CA GLY A 322 -10.39 23.44 33.09
C GLY A 322 -9.09 23.04 32.41
N HIS A 323 -8.30 22.18 33.06
CA HIS A 323 -7.23 21.43 32.40
C HIS A 323 -7.78 20.60 31.23
N LEU A 324 -7.74 21.14 30.01
CA LEU A 324 -7.86 20.34 28.79
C LEU A 324 -6.48 19.84 28.38
N GLY A 325 -6.26 18.54 28.63
CA GLY A 325 -5.12 17.81 28.13
C GLY A 325 -5.00 17.95 26.61
N ARG A 326 -3.82 18.34 26.15
CA ARG A 326 -3.41 18.24 24.74
C ARG A 326 -3.47 16.76 24.34
N PHE A 327 -4.43 16.37 23.49
CA PHE A 327 -4.40 15.06 22.84
C PHE A 327 -3.48 15.14 21.61
N GLN A 328 -2.39 14.39 21.69
CA GLN A 328 -1.39 14.24 20.66
C GLN A 328 -1.94 13.26 19.60
N CYS A 329 -2.16 13.75 18.38
CA CYS A 329 -2.54 12.92 17.25
C CYS A 329 -1.28 12.26 16.69
N SER A 330 -0.92 11.09 17.20
CA SER A 330 0.22 10.32 16.68
C SER A 330 -0.20 9.60 15.40
N ALA A 331 -0.19 10.31 14.27
CA ALA A 331 -0.04 9.63 12.99
C ALA A 331 1.38 9.07 12.95
N VAL A 332 1.53 7.74 12.93
CA VAL A 332 2.82 7.11 12.68
C VAL A 332 3.19 7.39 11.22
N ARG A 333 3.80 8.55 10.97
CA ARG A 333 4.59 8.82 9.77
C ARG A 333 5.87 8.02 9.95
N SER A 334 6.11 7.01 9.11
CA SER A 334 7.50 6.68 8.81
C SER A 334 8.07 7.87 8.05
N GLU A 335 8.92 8.67 8.69
CA GLU A 335 9.75 9.62 7.97
C GLU A 335 10.68 8.82 7.06
N THR A 336 10.30 8.74 5.79
CA THR A 336 11.24 8.49 4.71
C THR A 336 10.72 9.24 3.48
N LEU A 337 11.33 10.41 3.25
CA LEU A 337 11.37 11.19 2.02
C LEU A 337 10.02 11.72 1.47
N CYS A 338 9.54 12.78 2.10
CA CYS A 338 8.71 13.77 1.42
C CYS A 338 9.11 15.17 1.90
N THR A 339 10.33 15.59 1.55
CA THR A 339 10.80 16.98 1.70
C THR A 339 11.46 17.43 0.41
N SER A 340 10.98 18.59 -0.07
CA SER A 340 11.57 19.53 -1.02
C SER A 340 11.88 19.09 -2.46
N ALA A 341 10.94 19.41 -3.36
CA ALA A 341 11.27 19.94 -4.69
C ALA A 341 10.16 20.92 -5.13
N CYS A 342 10.01 22.00 -4.37
CA CYS A 342 9.35 23.22 -4.83
C CYS A 342 10.45 24.27 -4.92
N GLY A 343 10.92 24.55 -6.14
CA GLY A 343 11.98 25.51 -6.40
C GLY A 343 12.73 25.19 -7.68
N LEU A 344 12.65 26.12 -8.64
CA LEU A 344 13.48 26.27 -9.84
C LEU A 344 13.07 25.47 -11.09
N CYS A 345 12.17 26.07 -11.87
CA CYS A 345 12.32 26.16 -13.33
C CYS A 345 11.75 27.51 -13.77
N GLY A 346 12.59 28.54 -13.68
CA GLY A 346 12.47 29.75 -14.49
C GLY A 346 13.54 29.68 -15.57
N ASN A 347 13.10 29.57 -16.82
CA ASN A 347 13.64 30.23 -18.00
C ASN A 347 12.57 30.19 -19.09
#